data_AF-A0A6A6P950-F1
#
_entry.id   AF-A0A6A6P950-F1
#
_cell.length_a   1.000
_cell.length_b   1.000
_cell.length_c   1.000
_cell.angle_alpha   90.00
_cell.angle_beta   90.00
_cell.angle_gamma   90.00
#
_symmetry.space_group_name_H-M   'P 1'
#
loop_
_entity.id
_entity.type
_entity.pdbx_description
1 polymer ?
#
loop_
_entity_poly.entity_id
_entity_poly.type
_entity_poly.pdbx_seq_one_letter_code
_entity_poly.pdbx_strand_id
1 'polypeptide(L)'
;MLSLRSLAGRTALLGVLGRAAMAQQCLSFGMDFQNGGSYFQNSLSDDPFTFVSQFDHCQDDVATNILVDPNGDEYVCTDTPLQPDDTDQMSECPLAKNELWSGDWSVIILSNNGNGDPIAYERDFHLDVGPQATTTVSSNLNNRLSLC
;
A
#
# COMPACT_ATOMS: atom_id res chain seq x y z
N MET A 1 -56.62 56.09 -16.09
CA MET A 1 -55.41 56.79 -16.57
C MET A 1 -54.23 56.33 -15.72
N LEU A 2 -53.19 55.75 -16.36
CA LEU A 2 -51.76 55.72 -15.98
C LEU A 2 -51.38 55.18 -14.58
N SER A 3 -50.28 54.44 -14.35
CA SER A 3 -49.07 54.20 -15.13
C SER A 3 -48.34 52.99 -14.52
N LEU A 4 -47.82 52.12 -15.39
CA LEU A 4 -46.90 51.04 -15.08
C LEU A 4 -45.48 51.61 -14.85
N ARG A 5 -44.81 51.32 -13.72
CA ARG A 5 -43.35 51.53 -13.55
C ARG A 5 -42.67 50.43 -12.72
N SER A 6 -42.18 49.45 -13.47
CA SER A 6 -40.90 48.74 -13.43
C SER A 6 -39.85 48.95 -12.29
N LEU A 7 -39.40 47.79 -11.79
CA LEU A 7 -38.03 47.29 -11.47
C LEU A 7 -37.17 47.70 -10.26
N ALA A 8 -36.59 46.63 -9.69
CA ALA A 8 -35.24 46.47 -9.13
C ALA A 8 -34.97 47.05 -7.72
N GLY A 9 -34.31 46.36 -6.79
CA GLY A 9 -33.69 45.05 -6.83
C GLY A 9 -33.32 44.64 -5.40
N ARG A 10 -33.48 43.35 -5.10
CA ARG A 10 -32.96 42.72 -3.88
C ARG A 10 -32.17 41.50 -4.32
N THR A 11 -30.86 41.65 -4.41
CA THR A 11 -29.94 40.53 -4.54
C THR A 11 -28.69 40.89 -3.75
N ALA A 12 -28.71 40.58 -2.46
CA ALA A 12 -27.49 40.39 -1.70
C ALA A 12 -26.92 39.04 -2.14
N LEU A 13 -25.92 39.05 -3.04
CA LEU A 13 -25.12 37.87 -3.30
C LEU A 13 -24.26 37.60 -2.06
N LEU A 14 -24.64 36.59 -1.27
CA LEU A 14 -23.69 35.94 -0.36
C LEU A 14 -22.73 35.13 -1.23
N GLY A 15 -21.53 35.66 -1.45
CA GLY A 15 -20.43 34.91 -2.04
C GLY A 15 -19.96 33.85 -1.05
N VAL A 16 -20.35 32.59 -1.25
CA VAL A 16 -19.72 31.45 -0.60
C VAL A 16 -18.35 31.28 -1.24
N LEU A 17 -17.32 31.83 -0.61
CA LEU A 17 -15.93 31.46 -0.90
C LEU A 17 -15.74 30.04 -0.36
N GLY A 18 -16.08 29.04 -1.18
CA GLY A 18 -15.64 27.67 -0.95
C GLY A 18 -14.13 27.63 -1.01
N ARG A 19 -13.48 27.61 0.16
CA ARG A 19 -12.07 27.22 0.24
C ARG A 19 -12.04 25.72 -0.04
N ALA A 20 -11.74 25.33 -1.28
CA ALA A 20 -11.18 24.02 -1.52
C ALA A 20 -9.84 24.01 -0.80
N ALA A 21 -9.80 23.48 0.43
CA ALA A 21 -8.55 23.07 1.02
C ALA A 21 -8.00 21.99 0.08
N MET A 22 -6.82 22.21 -0.48
CA MET A 22 -6.06 21.13 -1.09
C MET A 22 -5.67 20.22 0.07
N ALA A 23 -6.55 19.28 0.42
CA ALA A 23 -6.21 18.24 1.38
C ALA A 23 -5.08 17.43 0.73
N GLN A 24 -3.92 17.44 1.37
CA GLN A 24 -2.82 16.58 0.97
C GLN A 24 -3.29 15.15 1.27
N GLN A 25 -3.49 14.34 0.24
CA GLN A 25 -4.03 12.99 0.39
C GLN A 25 -2.96 12.11 1.06
N CYS A 26 -3.31 11.42 2.14
CA CYS A 26 -2.47 10.40 2.75
C CYS A 26 -2.32 9.24 1.75
N LEU A 27 -1.08 8.89 1.38
CA LEU A 27 -0.76 7.86 0.39
C LEU A 27 -0.10 6.66 1.06
N SER A 28 -0.27 5.49 0.46
CA SER A 28 0.42 4.26 0.85
C SER A 28 1.14 3.65 -0.34
N PHE A 29 2.41 3.31 -0.15
CA PHE A 29 3.26 2.67 -1.14
C PHE A 29 3.73 1.33 -0.63
N GLY A 30 3.66 0.30 -1.47
CA GLY A 30 4.36 -0.94 -1.16
C GLY A 30 5.86 -0.77 -1.34
N MET A 31 6.66 -1.51 -0.57
CA MET A 31 8.10 -1.61 -0.84
C MET A 31 8.45 -3.01 -1.32
N ASP A 32 7.99 -4.04 -0.60
CA ASP A 32 8.22 -5.44 -0.98
C ASP A 32 7.29 -5.89 -2.12
N PHE A 33 6.00 -5.58 -1.98
CA PHE A 33 4.94 -6.01 -2.89
C PHE A 33 4.21 -4.81 -3.48
N GLN A 34 4.28 -4.68 -4.80
CA GLN A 34 3.61 -3.65 -5.59
C GLN A 34 2.35 -4.22 -6.22
N ASN A 35 1.36 -3.36 -6.44
CA ASN A 35 0.14 -3.75 -7.12
C ASN A 35 0.43 -4.29 -8.54
N GLY A 36 -0.09 -5.47 -8.86
CA GLY A 36 0.13 -6.22 -10.10
C GLY A 36 1.50 -6.88 -10.23
N GLY A 37 2.35 -6.87 -9.20
CA GLY A 37 3.67 -7.50 -9.24
C GLY A 37 3.61 -9.03 -9.10
N SER A 38 4.71 -9.71 -9.44
CA SER A 38 4.90 -11.15 -9.17
C SER A 38 6.21 -11.38 -8.43
N TYR A 39 6.15 -12.20 -7.37
CA TYR A 39 7.24 -12.35 -6.41
C TYR A 39 7.43 -13.80 -5.99
N PHE A 40 8.68 -14.21 -5.78
CA PHE A 40 9.00 -15.56 -5.33
C PHE A 40 9.01 -15.65 -3.80
N GLN A 41 8.42 -16.71 -3.24
CA GLN A 41 8.57 -17.09 -1.83
C GLN A 41 9.16 -18.48 -1.67
N ASN A 42 10.09 -18.61 -0.72
CA ASN A 42 10.76 -19.87 -0.44
C ASN A 42 9.87 -20.75 0.44
N SER A 43 9.34 -21.83 -0.15
CA SER A 43 8.47 -22.81 0.54
C SER A 43 9.18 -23.59 1.65
N LEU A 44 10.50 -23.44 1.80
CA LEU A 44 11.32 -24.11 2.83
C LEU A 44 11.70 -23.18 4.00
N SER A 45 11.20 -21.94 4.01
CA SER A 45 11.48 -20.98 5.08
C SER A 45 10.33 -20.99 6.10
N ASP A 46 10.69 -21.18 7.36
CA ASP A 46 9.77 -21.05 8.49
C ASP A 46 9.74 -19.61 9.04
N ASP A 47 10.40 -18.66 8.36
CA ASP A 47 10.35 -17.24 8.74
C ASP A 47 8.93 -16.70 8.54
N PRO A 48 8.48 -15.76 9.38
CA PRO A 48 7.18 -15.14 9.20
C PRO A 48 7.10 -14.43 7.84
N PHE A 49 5.91 -14.42 7.25
CA PHE A 49 5.61 -13.58 6.11
C PHE A 49 5.44 -12.13 6.60
N THR A 50 6.20 -11.23 5.98
CA THR A 50 6.19 -9.82 6.29
C THR A 50 6.03 -9.02 5.01
N PHE A 51 5.44 -7.84 5.11
CA PHE A 51 5.48 -6.86 4.03
C PHE A 51 5.78 -5.47 4.57
N VAL A 52 6.49 -4.69 3.78
CA VAL A 52 6.82 -3.29 4.08
C VAL A 52 5.95 -2.35 3.26
N SER A 53 5.47 -1.31 3.93
CA SER A 53 4.78 -0.18 3.33
C SER A 53 5.42 1.13 3.78
N GLN A 54 5.38 2.14 2.91
CA GLN A 54 5.67 3.53 3.26
C GLN A 54 4.38 4.35 3.16
N PHE A 55 4.30 5.39 3.96
CA PHE A 55 3.19 6.32 3.99
C PHE A 55 3.71 7.73 3.73
N ASP A 56 2.88 8.58 3.11
CA ASP A 56 3.23 9.97 2.84
C ASP A 56 2.02 10.86 3.06
N HIS A 57 2.23 12.01 3.69
CA HIS A 57 1.21 13.01 3.98
C HIS A 57 0.07 12.53 4.88
N CYS A 58 0.37 11.56 5.74
CA CYS A 58 -0.58 11.01 6.70
C CYS A 58 -0.52 11.72 8.05
N GLN A 59 -1.60 11.60 8.82
CA GLN A 59 -1.65 12.06 10.22
C GLN A 59 -1.11 10.98 11.15
N ASP A 60 -0.84 11.35 12.40
CA ASP A 60 -0.44 10.41 13.45
C ASP A 60 -1.59 9.45 13.75
N ASP A 61 -1.45 8.22 13.26
CA ASP A 61 -2.35 7.08 13.48
C ASP A 61 -1.61 5.78 13.13
N VAL A 62 -2.30 4.67 13.33
CA VAL A 62 -1.87 3.35 12.88
C VAL A 62 -2.80 2.82 11.78
N ALA A 63 -2.26 2.01 10.89
CA ALA A 63 -3.02 1.24 9.93
C ALA A 63 -3.18 -0.21 10.38
N THR A 64 -4.40 -0.72 10.26
CA THR A 64 -4.70 -2.13 10.33
C THR A 64 -4.38 -2.78 8.99
N ASN A 65 -3.61 -3.85 9.07
CA ASN A 65 -3.05 -4.56 7.93
C ASN A 65 -3.70 -5.94 7.80
N ILE A 66 -4.20 -6.27 6.62
CA ILE A 66 -4.86 -7.54 6.36
C ILE A 66 -4.23 -8.17 5.12
N LEU A 67 -3.77 -9.41 5.25
CA LEU A 67 -3.37 -10.25 4.13
C LEU A 67 -4.57 -11.09 3.71
N VAL A 68 -4.84 -11.16 2.41
CA VAL A 68 -5.91 -11.97 1.83
C VAL A 68 -5.28 -13.03 0.95
N ASP A 69 -5.64 -14.28 1.17
CA ASP A 69 -5.11 -15.40 0.40
C ASP A 69 -5.88 -15.66 -0.92
N PRO A 70 -5.37 -16.52 -1.81
CA PRO A 70 -6.02 -16.83 -3.08
C PRO A 70 -7.43 -17.44 -2.99
N ASN A 71 -7.84 -17.95 -1.81
CA ASN A 71 -9.20 -18.43 -1.58
C ASN A 71 -10.12 -17.35 -1.01
N GLY A 72 -9.57 -16.20 -0.62
CA GLY A 72 -10.27 -15.08 0.00
C GLY A 72 -10.30 -15.13 1.52
N ASP A 73 -9.53 -16.01 2.18
CA ASP A 73 -9.43 -15.98 3.63
C ASP A 73 -8.52 -14.82 4.09
N GLU A 74 -8.91 -14.16 5.19
CA GLU A 74 -8.27 -12.96 5.69
C GLU A 74 -7.44 -13.23 6.95
N TYR A 75 -6.24 -12.66 6.99
CA TYR A 75 -5.29 -12.77 8.09
C TYR A 75 -4.91 -11.36 8.56
N VAL A 76 -5.30 -11.01 9.78
CA VAL A 76 -4.91 -9.73 10.39
C VAL A 76 -3.43 -9.79 10.77
N CYS A 77 -2.65 -8.90 10.19
CA CYS A 77 -1.23 -8.72 10.46
C CYS A 77 -1.01 -7.63 11.51
N THR A 78 0.22 -7.41 11.96
CA THR A 78 0.53 -6.34 12.93
C THR A 78 0.26 -4.95 12.35
N ASP A 79 -0.23 -4.04 13.18
CA ASP A 79 -0.45 -2.64 12.78
C ASP A 79 0.87 -1.93 12.43
N THR A 80 0.79 -0.96 11.51
CA THR A 80 1.93 -0.11 11.12
C THR A 80 1.62 1.37 11.37
N PRO A 81 2.55 2.17 11.92
CA PRO A 81 2.32 3.60 12.09
C PRO A 81 2.30 4.31 10.73
N LEU A 82 1.47 5.32 10.56
CA LEU A 82 1.40 6.12 9.33
C LEU A 82 2.49 7.19 9.23
N GLN A 83 3.26 7.39 10.29
CA GLN A 83 4.33 8.37 10.38
C GLN A 83 5.62 7.74 10.95
N PRO A 84 6.80 8.30 10.64
CA PRO A 84 7.02 9.45 9.76
C PRO A 84 6.86 9.09 8.28
N ASP A 85 6.63 10.13 7.46
CA ASP A 85 6.55 10.00 6.00
C ASP A 85 7.82 9.30 5.44
N ASP A 86 7.64 8.57 4.33
CA ASP A 86 8.70 7.91 3.57
C ASP A 86 9.59 6.95 4.40
N THR A 87 9.05 6.43 5.51
CA THR A 87 9.75 5.48 6.38
C THR A 87 9.18 4.09 6.23
N ASP A 88 10.06 3.09 6.10
CA ASP A 88 9.68 1.69 5.98
C ASP A 88 8.97 1.20 7.25
N GLN A 89 7.70 0.83 7.10
CA GLN A 89 6.89 0.24 8.14
C GLN A 89 6.60 -1.22 7.81
N MET A 90 7.12 -2.12 8.63
CA MET A 90 6.97 -3.56 8.46
C MET A 90 5.75 -4.07 9.20
N SER A 91 4.94 -4.86 8.51
CA SER A 91 3.85 -5.63 9.06
C SER A 91 4.19 -7.12 9.02
N GLU A 92 3.97 -7.82 10.13
CA GLU A 92 4.14 -9.27 10.27
C GLU A 92 2.78 -9.96 10.29
N CYS A 93 2.60 -11.00 9.48
CA CYS A 93 1.35 -11.74 9.36
C CYS A 93 1.43 -13.09 10.11
N PRO A 94 0.29 -13.66 10.56
CA PRO A 94 0.24 -14.90 11.33
C PRO A 94 0.41 -16.15 10.44
N LEU A 95 1.34 -16.09 9.48
CA LEU A 95 1.69 -17.15 8.54
C LEU A 95 3.20 -17.16 8.37
N ALA A 96 3.80 -18.35 8.39
CA ALA A 96 5.17 -18.55 7.94
C ALA A 96 5.22 -18.67 6.41
N LYS A 97 6.39 -18.41 5.81
CA LYS A 97 6.56 -18.44 4.34
C LYS A 97 6.32 -19.83 3.74
N ASN A 98 6.54 -20.89 4.50
CA ASN A 98 6.24 -22.28 4.11
C ASN A 98 4.73 -22.61 4.12
N GLU A 99 3.89 -21.76 4.69
CA GLU A 99 2.42 -21.90 4.69
C GLU A 99 1.78 -21.20 3.48
N LEU A 100 2.55 -20.41 2.73
CA LEU A 100 2.10 -19.75 1.51
C LEU A 100 2.01 -20.75 0.33
N TRP A 101 1.20 -20.42 -0.68
CA TRP A 101 1.12 -21.17 -1.94
C TRP A 101 1.00 -20.22 -3.13
N SER A 102 1.33 -20.74 -4.32
CA SER A 102 1.28 -19.94 -5.53
C SER A 102 -0.14 -19.51 -5.87
N GLY A 103 -0.31 -18.25 -6.21
CA GLY A 103 -1.62 -17.67 -6.49
C GLY A 103 -1.62 -16.16 -6.34
N ASP A 104 -2.80 -15.58 -6.51
CA ASP A 104 -3.03 -14.14 -6.35
C ASP A 104 -3.38 -13.83 -4.90
N TRP A 105 -2.57 -13.00 -4.27
CA TRP A 105 -2.71 -12.53 -2.90
C TRP A 105 -3.00 -11.05 -2.90
N SER A 106 -3.63 -10.55 -1.84
CA SER A 106 -3.87 -9.12 -1.68
C SER A 106 -3.45 -8.65 -0.29
N VAL A 107 -3.00 -7.40 -0.19
CA VAL A 107 -2.82 -6.70 1.09
C VAL A 107 -3.77 -5.52 1.14
N ILE A 108 -4.57 -5.47 2.19
CA ILE A 108 -5.48 -4.37 2.51
C ILE A 108 -4.92 -3.58 3.69
N ILE A 109 -4.92 -2.25 3.56
CA ILE A 109 -4.45 -1.30 4.57
C ILE A 109 -5.59 -0.34 4.89
N LEU A 110 -6.02 -0.32 6.15
CA LEU A 110 -7.14 0.48 6.63
C LEU A 110 -6.69 1.41 7.76
N SER A 111 -7.09 2.68 7.75
CA SER A 111 -6.89 3.59 8.88
C SER A 111 -7.91 4.72 8.88
N ASN A 112 -8.21 5.25 10.07
CA ASN A 112 -8.98 6.48 10.23
C ASN A 112 -8.11 7.74 10.11
N ASN A 113 -6.80 7.56 9.86
CA ASN A 113 -5.83 8.63 9.59
C ASN A 113 -5.92 9.77 10.63
N GLY A 114 -6.00 9.42 11.91
CA GLY A 114 -5.97 10.38 13.02
C GLY A 114 -7.22 11.25 13.14
N ASN A 115 -8.38 10.77 12.65
CA ASN A 115 -9.61 11.55 12.38
C ASN A 115 -9.49 12.53 11.20
N GLY A 116 -8.48 12.34 10.34
CA GLY A 116 -8.39 12.94 9.02
C GLY A 116 -9.27 12.20 7.99
N ASP A 117 -8.89 12.31 6.72
CA ASP A 117 -9.54 11.54 5.65
C ASP A 117 -9.12 10.05 5.78
N PRO A 118 -10.06 9.13 6.00
CA PRO A 118 -9.74 7.71 6.14
C PRO A 118 -9.09 7.14 4.89
N ILE A 119 -8.20 6.17 5.08
CA ILE A 119 -7.55 5.45 3.98
C ILE A 119 -8.01 4.00 3.92
N ALA A 120 -8.14 3.52 2.69
CA ALA A 120 -8.36 2.11 2.36
C ALA A 120 -7.58 1.83 1.07
N TYR A 121 -6.44 1.16 1.21
CA TYR A 121 -5.59 0.77 0.09
C TYR A 121 -5.61 -0.74 -0.06
N GLU A 122 -5.63 -1.20 -1.30
CA GLU A 122 -5.52 -2.60 -1.68
C GLU A 122 -4.39 -2.74 -2.70
N ARG A 123 -3.58 -3.78 -2.54
CA ARG A 123 -2.55 -4.16 -3.49
C ARG A 123 -2.67 -5.64 -3.78
N ASP A 124 -2.90 -5.97 -5.03
CA ASP A 124 -2.94 -7.34 -5.52
C ASP A 124 -1.56 -7.72 -6.05
N PHE A 125 -1.09 -8.92 -5.77
CA PHE A 125 0.18 -9.43 -6.28
C PHE A 125 0.15 -10.94 -6.41
N HIS A 126 0.96 -11.46 -7.31
CA HIS A 126 1.13 -12.89 -7.49
C HIS A 126 2.31 -13.39 -6.66
N LEU A 127 2.14 -14.54 -6.00
CA LEU A 127 3.25 -15.27 -5.40
C LEU A 127 3.55 -16.53 -6.22
N ASP A 128 4.83 -16.71 -6.56
CA ASP A 128 5.40 -17.96 -7.04
C ASP A 128 6.09 -18.66 -5.86
N VAL A 129 5.46 -19.68 -5.29
CA VAL A 129 5.97 -20.36 -4.08
C VAL A 129 6.64 -21.68 -4.44
N GLY A 130 7.88 -21.86 -4.00
CA GLY A 130 8.61 -23.10 -4.24
C GLY A 130 9.95 -23.18 -3.48
N PRO A 131 10.66 -24.32 -3.58
CA PRO A 131 11.96 -24.46 -2.94
C PRO A 131 12.99 -23.60 -3.64
N GLN A 132 13.75 -22.80 -2.88
CA GLN A 132 14.86 -22.03 -3.44
C GLN A 132 15.99 -22.96 -3.91
N ALA A 133 16.43 -22.83 -5.16
CA ALA A 133 17.61 -23.51 -5.69
C ALA A 133 18.82 -22.57 -5.68
N THR A 134 19.83 -22.87 -4.86
CA THR A 134 21.08 -22.10 -4.84
C THR A 134 22.07 -22.67 -5.86
N THR A 135 22.54 -21.86 -6.82
CA THR A 135 23.67 -22.23 -7.68
C THR A 135 24.93 -21.54 -7.18
N THR A 136 25.96 -22.32 -6.83
CA THR A 136 27.27 -21.77 -6.45
C THR A 136 28.13 -21.64 -7.70
N VAL A 137 28.31 -20.42 -8.20
CA VAL A 137 29.28 -20.15 -9.26
C VAL A 137 30.66 -19.98 -8.60
N SER A 138 31.47 -21.04 -8.61
CA SER A 138 32.89 -20.90 -8.28
C SER A 138 33.61 -20.24 -9.45
N SER A 139 33.93 -18.96 -9.32
CA SER A 139 34.87 -18.28 -10.22
C SER A 139 36.26 -18.87 -9.99
N ASN A 140 36.61 -19.89 -10.77
CA ASN A 140 38.00 -20.33 -10.86
C ASN A 140 38.81 -19.19 -11.47
N LEU A 141 39.47 -18.39 -10.63
CA LEU A 141 40.56 -17.48 -11.01
C LEU A 141 41.77 -18.31 -11.45
N ASN A 142 41.63 -19.02 -12.58
CA ASN A 142 42.70 -19.73 -13.28
C ASN A 142 42.32 -19.93 -14.75
N ASN A 143 41.82 -18.90 -15.42
CA ASN A 143 42.10 -18.81 -16.85
C ASN A 143 42.21 -17.36 -17.31
N ARG A 144 43.34 -17.10 -17.98
CA ARG A 144 43.70 -15.83 -18.60
C ARG A 144 42.58 -15.36 -19.54
N LEU A 145 42.50 -14.03 -19.67
CA LEU A 145 41.81 -13.34 -20.76
C LEU A 145 41.88 -14.16 -22.06
N SER A 146 40.73 -14.52 -22.58
CA SER A 146 40.48 -14.43 -24.01
C SER A 146 39.09 -13.86 -24.19
N LEU A 147 39.05 -12.72 -24.88
CA LEU A 147 37.85 -11.99 -25.23
C LEU A 147 36.82 -12.91 -25.89
N CYS A 148 35.55 -12.71 -25.54
CA CYS A 148 34.45 -12.41 -26.46
C CYS A 148 33.33 -11.74 -25.64
#